data_AF-A0A8T1A6U7-F1
#
_entry.id   AF-A0A8T1A6U7-F1
#
_cell.length_a   1.000
_cell.length_b   1.000
_cell.length_c   1.000
_cell.angle_alpha   90.00
_cell.angle_beta   90.00
_cell.angle_gamma   90.00
#
_symmetry.space_group_name_H-M   'P 1'
#
loop_
_entity.id
_entity.type
_entity.pdbx_description
1 polymer ?
#
loop_
_entity_poly.entity_id
_entity_poly.type
_entity_poly.pdbx_seq_one_letter_code
_entity_poly.pdbx_strand_id
1 'polypeptide(L)' 'MRVFGCRTYILTPKEKRLKWDPKARTGLFLGYEEVSKAYRLYDI' A
#
# COMPACT_ATOMS: atom_id res chain seq x y z
N MET A 1 -16.74 1.28 3.72
CA MET A 1 -15.35 1.57 3.31
C MET A 1 -15.22 3.07 3.06
N ARG A 2 -14.50 3.81 3.91
CA ARG A 2 -14.28 5.25 3.72
C ARG A 2 -12.98 5.44 2.94
N VAL A 3 -13.09 5.82 1.67
CA VAL A 3 -11.94 6.10 0.81
C VAL A 3 -11.33 7.44 1.23
N PHE A 4 -10.10 7.40 1.74
CA PHE A 4 -9.36 8.62 2.11
C PHE A 4 -8.77 9.31 0.88
N GLY A 5 -8.43 8.57 -0.17
CA GLY A 5 -7.96 9.12 -1.44
C GLY A 5 -6.59 9.80 -1.35
N CYS A 6 -5.82 9.56 -0.29
CA CYS A 6 -4.49 10.13 -0.16
C CYS A 6 -3.44 9.24 -0.85
N ARG A 7 -2.42 9.89 -1.40
CA ARG A 7 -1.27 9.23 -2.00
C ARG A 7 -0.39 8.65 -0.89
N THR A 8 0.00 7.39 -1.02
CA THR A 8 0.77 6.65 -0.03
C THR A 8 1.93 5.91 -0.66
N TYR A 9 2.83 5.44 0.19
CA TYR A 9 3.97 4.63 -0.20
C TYR A 9 3.89 3.25 0.46
N ILE A 10 3.72 2.22 -0.34
CA ILE A 10 3.65 0.82 0.09
C ILE A 10 5.07 0.26 0.19
N LEU A 11 5.47 -0.17 1.39
CA LEU A 11 6.77 -0.79 1.60
C LEU A 11 6.86 -2.13 0.86
N THR A 12 7.86 -2.28 -0.03
CA THR A 12 8.16 -3.58 -0.64
C THR A 12 9.07 -4.37 0.30
N PRO A 13 8.68 -5.60 0.73
CA PRO A 13 9.51 -6.44 1.61
C PRO A 13 10.90 -6.72 1.01
N LYS A 14 11.90 -6.91 1.89
CA LYS A 14 13.29 -7.13 1.46
C LYS A 14 13.46 -8.37 0.57
N GLU A 15 12.66 -9.40 0.82
CA GLU A 15 12.65 -10.64 0.03
C GLU A 15 12.17 -10.42 -1.41
N LYS A 16 11.39 -9.36 -1.66
CA LYS A 16 10.77 -9.07 -2.96
C LYS A 16 11.47 -7.94 -3.73
N ARG A 17 12.68 -7.54 -3.31
CA ARG A 17 13.45 -6.44 -3.92
C ARG A 17 14.90 -6.84 -4.16
N LEU A 18 15.43 -6.48 -5.33
CA LEU A 18 16.85 -6.54 -5.65
C LEU A 18 17.59 -5.31 -5.11
N LYS A 19 18.93 -5.31 -5.23
CA LYS A 19 19.80 -4.25 -4.69
C LYS A 19 19.42 -2.84 -5.19
N TRP A 20 18.97 -2.74 -6.44
CA TRP A 20 18.64 -1.50 -7.11
C TRP A 20 17.13 -1.22 -7.17
N ASP A 21 16.30 -2.11 -6.63
CA ASP A 21 14.86 -1.91 -6.67
C ASP A 21 14.41 -0.86 -5.64
N PRO A 22 13.40 -0.05 -5.99
CA PRO A 22 12.85 0.94 -5.07
C PRO A 22 12.27 0.27 -3.82
N LYS A 23 12.51 0.90 -2.66
CA LYS A 23 12.05 0.37 -1.36
C LYS A 23 10.54 0.49 -1.18
N ALA A 24 9.89 1.42 -1.88
CA ALA A 24 8.47 1.68 -1.76
C ALA A 24 7.82 1.91 -3.13
N ARG A 25 6.56 1.53 -3.25
CA ARG A 25 5.70 1.74 -4.43
C ARG A 25 4.66 2.80 -4.12
N THR A 26 4.27 3.57 -5.12
CA THR A 26 3.23 4.60 -4.93
C THR A 26 1.87 3.91 -5.01
N GLY A 27 1.00 4.21 -4.06
CA GLY A 27 -0.35 3.69 -4.06
C GLY A 27 -1.37 4.68 -3.51
N LEU A 28 -2.64 4.31 -3.54
CA LEU A 28 -3.75 5.07 -2.98
C LEU A 28 -4.26 4.40 -1.69
N PHE A 29 -4.45 5.17 -0.64
CA PHE A 29 -5.09 4.65 0.57
C PHE A 29 -6.61 4.65 0.42
N LEU A 30 -7.16 3.45 0.38
CA LEU A 30 -8.60 3.23 0.27
C LEU A 30 -9.30 3.19 1.64
N GLY A 31 -8.55 3.06 2.73
CA GLY A 31 -9.08 3.07 4.09
C GLY A 31 -9.13 1.70 4.76
N TYR A 32 -9.91 1.62 5.84
CA TYR A 32 -10.07 0.41 6.64
C TYR A 32 -11.32 -0.37 6.20
N GLU A 33 -11.17 -1.69 6.06
CA GLU A 33 -12.27 -2.60 5.79
C GLU A 33 -12.70 -3.32 7.07
N GLU A 34 -13.99 -3.22 7.40
CA GLU A 34 -14.53 -3.81 8.63
C GLU A 34 -14.61 -5.34 8.60
N VAL A 35 -14.86 -5.93 7.42
CA VAL A 35 -15.02 -7.38 7.25
C VAL A 35 -13.68 -8.11 7.45
N SER A 36 -12.62 -7.63 6.80
CA SER A 36 -11.28 -8.22 6.89
C SER A 36 -10.44 -7.69 8.05
N LYS A 37 -10.92 -6.63 8.73
CA LYS A 37 -10.20 -5.89 9.77
C LYS A 37 -8.79 -5.46 9.31
N ALA A 38 -8.68 -5.02 8.06
CA ALA A 38 -7.42 -4.68 7.44
C ALA A 38 -7.46 -3.32 6.73
N TYR A 39 -6.29 -2.71 6.60
CA TYR A 39 -6.10 -1.54 5.76
C TYR A 39 -5.97 -1.97 4.30
N ARG A 40 -6.75 -1.31 3.42
CA ARG A 40 -6.66 -1.53 1.98
C ARG A 40 -5.90 -0.40 1.32
N LEU A 41 -4.94 -0.80 0.50
CA LEU A 41 -4.15 0.07 -0.36
C LEU A 41 -4.29 -0.43 -1.80
N TYR A 42 -4.33 0.50 -2.74
CA TYR A 42 -4.33 0.22 -4.17
C TYR A 42 -2.95 0.56 -4.73
N ASP A 43 -2.26 -0.40 -5.35
CA ASP A 43 -1.00 -0.16 -6.07
C ASP A 43 -1.33 0.43 -7.46
N ILE A 44 -0.65 1.51 -7.87
CA ILE A 44 -0.89 2.23 -9.14
C ILE A 44 0.19 1.87 -10.14
#